data_AF-A0A914ZHH2-F1
#
_entry.id   AF-A0A914ZHH2-F1
#
_cell.length_a   1.000
_cell.length_b   1.000
_cell.length_c   1.000
_cell.angle_alpha   90.00
_cell.angle_beta   90.00
_cell.angle_gamma   90.00
#
_symmetry.space_group_name_H-M   'P 1'
#
loop_
_entity.id
_entity.type
_entity.pdbx_description
1 polymer ?
#
loop_
_entity_poly.entity_id
_entity_poly.type
_entity_poly.pdbx_seq_one_letter_code
_entity_poly.pdbx_strand_id
1 'polypeptide(L)'
;MTVRIGKDVDEFKEMSDGLKYCRGEMLSNDHWLELFRLLGMPKGTTLERLHFGDLLTVHENIIANIEALKSLNARAQGEVTIREAIQELELWAAQAEFTLTEYKHTNGSVVKVIKDWKDSINSVKDTEALLQSLKNSPYYAQFTDKTSVWETRLADLDQYLQWMNEIQRKWIYLEPIFGRGSLPSEASRFSRVDAEFRTILHGVSSCFALCFIPYGFFGYFIEQ
;
A
#
# COMPACT_ATOMS: atom_id res chain seq x y z
N MET A 1 57.95 14.44 2.98
CA MET A 1 56.68 14.14 2.27
C MET A 1 56.09 12.79 2.70
N THR A 2 56.90 11.74 2.85
CA THR A 2 56.48 10.40 3.28
C THR A 2 55.78 10.34 4.64
N VAL A 3 56.18 11.19 5.60
CA VAL A 3 55.59 11.21 6.96
C VAL A 3 54.16 11.79 6.98
N ARG A 4 53.85 12.78 6.14
CA ARG A 4 52.50 13.35 6.04
C ARG A 4 51.52 12.36 5.43
N ILE A 5 51.92 11.74 4.31
CA ILE A 5 51.10 10.74 3.63
C ILE A 5 50.86 9.52 4.55
N GLY A 6 51.86 9.11 5.34
CA GLY A 6 51.69 8.05 6.33
C GLY A 6 50.62 8.38 7.38
N LYS A 7 50.63 9.61 7.89
CA LYS A 7 49.66 10.09 8.88
C LYS A 7 48.23 10.15 8.30
N ASP A 8 48.08 10.67 7.09
CA ASP A 8 46.80 10.73 6.39
C ASP A 8 46.25 9.30 6.12
N VAL A 9 47.13 8.34 5.80
CA VAL A 9 46.76 6.93 5.59
C VAL A 9 46.25 6.29 6.88
N ASP A 10 46.89 6.56 8.03
CA ASP A 10 46.44 6.03 9.32
C ASP A 10 45.08 6.61 9.72
N GLU A 11 44.87 7.91 9.51
CA GLU A 11 43.59 8.60 9.78
C GLU A 11 42.45 8.07 8.88
N PHE A 12 42.72 7.85 7.60
CA PHE A 12 41.72 7.24 6.70
C PHE A 12 41.45 5.76 7.02
N LYS A 13 42.42 5.06 7.60
CA LYS A 13 42.25 3.68 8.04
C LYS A 13 41.31 3.59 9.24
N GLU A 14 41.39 4.54 10.18
CA GLU A 14 40.42 4.64 11.29
C GLU A 14 39.01 5.01 10.80
N MET A 15 38.91 5.90 9.80
CA MET A 15 37.63 6.23 9.15
C MET A 15 37.01 5.02 8.44
N SER A 16 37.81 4.05 7.98
CA SER A 16 37.33 2.91 7.19
C SER A 16 36.26 2.08 7.91
N ASP A 17 36.32 2.00 9.24
CA ASP A 17 35.31 1.32 10.05
C ASP A 17 33.95 2.04 10.05
N GLY A 18 33.96 3.37 9.86
CA GLY A 18 32.75 4.20 9.75
C GLY A 18 32.17 4.25 8.34
N LEU A 19 33.01 4.10 7.31
CA LEU A 19 32.58 4.15 5.90
C LEU A 19 31.52 3.11 5.54
N LYS A 20 31.53 1.94 6.20
CA LYS A 20 30.53 0.89 5.95
C LYS A 20 29.09 1.37 6.20
N TYR A 21 28.93 2.32 7.11
CA TYR A 21 27.64 2.96 7.45
C TYR A 21 27.27 4.12 6.50
N CYS A 22 28.21 4.58 5.68
CA CYS A 22 28.00 5.65 4.70
C CYS A 22 27.66 5.13 3.29
N ARG A 23 27.62 3.80 3.08
CA ARG A 23 27.31 3.18 1.78
C ARG A 23 25.85 3.37 1.37
N GLY A 24 24.96 3.41 2.35
CA GLY A 24 23.58 3.84 2.18
C GLY A 24 22.64 2.93 1.40
N GLU A 25 22.91 1.63 1.34
CA GLU A 25 22.08 0.63 0.63
C GLU A 25 20.60 0.65 1.07
N MET A 26 20.35 0.99 2.35
CA MET A 26 19.01 1.00 2.95
C MET A 26 18.49 2.41 3.26
N LEU A 27 19.28 3.46 3.00
CA LEU A 27 18.95 4.84 3.37
C LEU A 27 17.91 5.42 2.41
N SER A 28 16.94 6.14 2.96
CA SER A 28 15.99 6.96 2.22
C SER A 28 16.58 8.36 2.00
N ASN A 29 15.92 9.21 1.21
CA ASN A 29 16.34 10.60 1.04
C ASN A 29 16.42 11.35 2.39
N ASP A 30 15.49 11.12 3.30
CA ASP A 30 15.50 11.76 4.62
C ASP A 30 16.68 11.29 5.46
N HIS A 31 17.02 9.99 5.40
CA HIS A 31 18.20 9.46 6.04
C HIS A 31 19.50 10.02 5.48
N TRP A 32 19.58 10.24 4.16
CA TRP A 32 20.74 10.88 3.54
C TRP A 32 20.90 12.33 4.01
N LEU A 33 19.81 13.08 4.12
CA LEU A 33 19.84 14.45 4.67
C LEU A 33 20.31 14.48 6.12
N GLU A 34 19.86 13.52 6.94
CA GLU A 34 20.32 13.39 8.32
C GLU A 34 21.81 13.00 8.39
N LEU A 35 22.26 12.07 7.55
CA LEU A 35 23.67 11.71 7.43
C LEU A 35 24.52 12.92 7.06
N PHE A 36 24.11 13.71 6.06
CA PHE A 36 24.81 14.94 5.68
C PHE A 36 24.88 15.95 6.83
N ARG A 37 23.83 16.04 7.64
CA ARG A 37 23.81 16.89 8.84
C ARG A 37 24.78 16.40 9.92
N LEU A 38 24.83 15.09 10.17
CA LEU A 38 25.76 14.48 11.13
C LEU A 38 27.23 14.68 10.72
N LEU A 39 27.51 14.60 9.42
CA LEU A 39 28.87 14.76 8.87
C LEU A 39 29.30 16.22 8.67
N GLY A 40 28.39 17.19 8.86
CA GLY A 40 28.70 18.62 8.68
C GLY A 40 28.88 19.03 7.21
N MET A 41 28.22 18.34 6.29
CA MET A 41 28.35 18.59 4.85
C MET A 41 27.67 19.91 4.43
N PRO A 42 28.13 20.55 3.33
CA PRO A 42 27.52 21.78 2.82
C PRO A 42 26.01 21.62 2.56
N LYS A 43 25.24 22.66 2.88
CA LYS A 43 23.79 22.67 2.60
C LYS A 43 23.56 22.61 1.09
N GLY A 44 22.74 21.66 0.65
CA GLY A 44 22.47 21.42 -0.79
C GLY A 44 23.31 20.31 -1.42
N THR A 45 24.12 19.59 -0.64
CA THR A 45 24.68 18.32 -1.10
C THR A 45 23.57 17.32 -1.36
N THR A 46 23.53 16.78 -2.58
CA THR A 46 22.62 15.71 -2.99
C THR A 46 23.41 14.42 -3.20
N LEU A 47 22.72 13.27 -3.10
CA LEU A 47 23.34 11.97 -3.35
C LEU A 47 24.00 11.91 -4.76
N GLU A 48 23.39 12.54 -5.75
CA GLU A 48 23.87 12.59 -7.14
C GLU A 48 25.20 13.36 -7.29
N ARG A 49 25.50 14.27 -6.36
CA ARG A 49 26.70 15.12 -6.39
C ARG A 49 27.76 14.67 -5.37
N LEU A 50 27.46 13.64 -4.59
CA LEU A 50 28.33 13.13 -3.55
C LEU A 50 29.51 12.38 -4.18
N HIS A 51 30.73 12.88 -3.95
CA HIS A 51 31.95 12.18 -4.34
C HIS A 51 32.64 11.60 -3.11
N PHE A 52 33.41 10.53 -3.30
CA PHE A 52 34.20 9.93 -2.21
C PHE A 52 35.16 10.94 -1.57
N GLY A 53 35.70 11.89 -2.35
CA GLY A 53 36.54 12.97 -1.83
C GLY A 53 35.85 13.87 -0.81
N ASP A 54 34.53 14.04 -0.91
CA ASP A 54 33.75 14.82 0.06
C ASP A 54 33.72 14.10 1.42
N LEU A 55 33.60 12.76 1.41
CA LEU A 55 33.65 11.93 2.61
C LEU A 55 35.03 11.94 3.28
N LEU A 56 36.11 11.94 2.48
CA LEU A 56 37.48 12.08 3.00
C LEU A 56 37.69 13.43 3.68
N THR A 57 37.04 14.48 3.18
CA THR A 57 37.14 15.83 3.76
C THR A 57 36.49 15.91 5.15
N VAL A 58 35.49 15.05 5.42
CA VAL A 58 34.75 14.99 6.70
C VAL A 58 35.13 13.78 7.56
N HIS A 59 36.29 13.17 7.33
CA HIS A 59 36.72 11.93 8.02
C HIS A 59 36.69 12.01 9.55
N GLU A 60 37.08 13.15 10.15
CA GLU A 60 37.01 13.35 11.61
C GLU A 60 35.56 13.25 12.13
N ASN A 61 34.60 13.81 11.39
CA ASN A 61 33.17 13.76 11.76
C ASN A 61 32.60 12.34 11.61
N ILE A 62 33.08 11.56 10.63
CA ILE A 62 32.69 10.16 10.47
C ILE A 62 33.13 9.37 11.71
N ILE A 63 34.37 9.54 12.16
CA ILE A 63 34.92 8.85 13.34
C ILE A 63 34.18 9.30 14.62
N ALA A 64 33.95 10.59 14.79
CA ALA A 64 33.28 11.14 15.97
C ALA A 64 31.81 10.69 16.08
N ASN A 65 31.13 10.44 14.96
CA ASN A 65 29.70 10.12 14.91
C ASN A 65 29.41 8.65 14.57
N ILE A 66 30.36 7.72 14.73
CA ILE A 66 30.18 6.29 14.38
C ILE A 66 28.90 5.70 15.01
N GLU A 67 28.64 5.95 16.30
CA GLU A 67 27.46 5.36 16.95
C GLU A 67 26.15 5.96 16.44
N ALA A 68 26.14 7.25 16.08
CA ALA A 68 24.99 7.89 15.45
C ALA A 68 24.74 7.34 14.04
N LEU A 69 25.79 7.14 13.24
CA LEU A 69 25.70 6.53 11.91
C LEU A 69 25.20 5.08 11.98
N LYS A 70 25.62 4.34 13.01
CA LYS A 70 25.17 2.98 13.27
C LYS A 70 23.70 2.94 13.69
N SER A 71 23.26 3.85 14.56
CA SER A 71 21.85 4.00 14.93
C SER A 71 20.98 4.38 13.72
N LEU A 72 21.46 5.30 12.89
CA LEU A 72 20.79 5.70 11.65
C LEU A 72 20.61 4.52 10.69
N ASN A 73 21.66 3.71 10.49
CA ASN A 73 21.58 2.51 9.66
C ASN A 73 20.62 1.46 10.25
N ALA A 74 20.66 1.23 11.57
CA ALA A 74 19.77 0.29 12.23
C ALA A 74 18.30 0.70 12.05
N ARG A 75 18.00 2.00 12.19
CA ARG A 75 16.67 2.55 11.91
C ARG A 75 16.30 2.37 10.44
N ALA A 76 17.16 2.79 9.52
CA ALA A 76 16.91 2.68 8.09
C ALA A 76 16.62 1.23 7.66
N GLN A 77 17.39 0.27 8.18
CA GLN A 77 17.19 -1.16 7.96
C GLN A 77 15.83 -1.65 8.47
N GLY A 78 15.41 -1.20 9.66
CA GLY A 78 14.10 -1.56 10.22
C GLY A 78 12.91 -0.97 9.46
N GLU A 79 13.12 0.15 8.76
CA GLU A 79 12.11 0.79 7.93
C GLU A 79 11.97 0.20 6.53
N VAL A 80 13.01 -0.48 6.01
CA VAL A 80 12.96 -1.11 4.68
C VAL A 80 11.77 -2.06 4.59
N THR A 81 11.63 -2.95 5.58
CA THR A 81 10.54 -3.94 5.61
C THR A 81 9.16 -3.27 5.61
N ILE A 82 8.99 -2.15 6.31
CA ILE A 82 7.72 -1.42 6.34
C ILE A 82 7.45 -0.75 4.99
N ARG A 83 8.47 -0.15 4.38
CA ARG A 83 8.35 0.48 3.05
C ARG A 83 8.01 -0.55 1.98
N GLU A 84 8.67 -1.70 1.99
CA GLU A 84 8.41 -2.79 1.05
C GLU A 84 6.97 -3.31 1.20
N ALA A 85 6.51 -3.52 2.44
CA ALA A 85 5.14 -3.99 2.69
C ALA A 85 4.08 -2.96 2.25
N ILE A 86 4.31 -1.65 2.44
CA ILE A 86 3.42 -0.61 1.95
C ILE A 86 3.44 -0.54 0.41
N GLN A 87 4.60 -0.72 -0.21
CA GLN A 87 4.72 -0.76 -1.67
C GLN A 87 4.00 -1.97 -2.26
N GLU A 88 4.10 -3.13 -1.62
CA GLU A 88 3.37 -4.34 -2.00
C GLU A 88 1.85 -4.14 -1.87
N LEU A 89 1.40 -3.51 -0.79
CA LEU A 89 0.00 -3.09 -0.60
C LEU A 89 -0.49 -2.18 -1.74
N GLU A 90 0.29 -1.16 -2.12
CA GLU A 90 -0.05 -0.24 -3.20
C GLU A 90 -0.12 -0.95 -4.56
N LEU A 91 0.83 -1.87 -4.82
CA LEU A 91 0.84 -2.70 -6.03
C LEU A 91 -0.36 -3.64 -6.07
N TRP A 92 -0.66 -4.31 -4.96
CA TRP A 92 -1.84 -5.16 -4.83
C TRP A 92 -3.11 -4.35 -5.11
N ALA A 93 -3.26 -3.18 -4.51
CA ALA A 93 -4.44 -2.34 -4.70
C ALA A 93 -4.63 -1.88 -6.16
N ALA A 94 -3.54 -1.71 -6.90
CA ALA A 94 -3.56 -1.37 -8.31
C ALA A 94 -3.89 -2.55 -9.23
N GLN A 95 -3.59 -3.79 -8.81
CA GLN A 95 -3.74 -5.01 -9.60
C GLN A 95 -4.93 -5.88 -9.19
N ALA A 96 -5.54 -5.60 -8.04
CA ALA A 96 -6.61 -6.41 -7.50
C ALA A 96 -7.85 -6.31 -8.40
N GLU A 97 -8.22 -7.45 -9.01
CA GLU A 97 -9.34 -7.59 -9.93
C GLU A 97 -10.39 -8.59 -9.40
N PHE A 98 -11.65 -8.40 -9.79
CA PHE A 98 -12.71 -9.37 -9.52
C PHE A 98 -12.76 -10.45 -10.60
N THR A 99 -12.93 -11.71 -10.17
CA THR A 99 -13.28 -12.79 -11.09
C THR A 99 -14.76 -12.66 -11.48
N LEU A 100 -15.03 -12.44 -12.77
CA LEU A 100 -16.40 -12.28 -13.28
C LEU A 100 -16.87 -13.54 -14.02
N THR A 101 -18.17 -13.82 -13.97
CA THR A 101 -18.81 -14.91 -14.72
C THR A 101 -20.13 -14.44 -15.31
N GLU A 102 -20.48 -14.97 -16.48
CA GLU A 102 -21.72 -14.64 -17.16
C GLU A 102 -22.93 -15.31 -16.49
N TYR A 103 -23.91 -14.49 -16.13
CA TYR A 103 -25.22 -14.90 -15.62
C TYR A 103 -26.29 -14.59 -16.66
N LYS A 104 -27.11 -15.59 -17.01
CA LYS A 104 -28.23 -15.44 -17.94
C LYS A 104 -29.49 -15.07 -17.18
N HIS A 105 -29.98 -13.86 -17.42
CA HIS A 105 -31.22 -13.35 -16.86
C HIS A 105 -32.43 -13.98 -17.57
N THR A 106 -33.54 -14.14 -16.87
CA THR A 106 -34.84 -14.61 -17.39
C THR A 106 -35.36 -13.78 -18.57
N ASN A 107 -34.96 -12.51 -18.71
CA ASN A 107 -35.31 -11.64 -19.85
C ASN A 107 -34.42 -11.87 -21.10
N GLY A 108 -33.48 -12.82 -21.05
CA GLY A 108 -32.56 -13.15 -22.15
C GLY A 108 -31.27 -12.32 -22.18
N SER A 109 -31.11 -11.32 -21.29
CA SER A 109 -29.87 -10.55 -21.18
C SER A 109 -28.79 -11.33 -20.41
N VAL A 110 -27.52 -11.05 -20.75
CA VAL A 110 -26.36 -11.61 -20.04
C VAL A 110 -25.75 -10.52 -19.17
N VAL A 111 -25.60 -10.79 -17.89
CA VAL A 111 -25.01 -9.88 -16.90
C VAL A 111 -23.76 -10.54 -16.33
N LYS A 112 -22.67 -9.79 -16.18
CA LYS A 112 -21.46 -10.30 -15.51
C LYS A 112 -21.63 -10.16 -14.00
N VAL A 113 -21.57 -11.26 -13.28
CA VAL A 113 -21.64 -11.32 -11.82
C VAL A 113 -20.29 -11.73 -11.25
N ILE A 114 -20.01 -11.36 -10.01
CA ILE A 114 -18.76 -11.70 -9.35
C ILE A 114 -18.82 -13.17 -8.92
N LYS A 115 -17.72 -13.89 -9.17
CA LYS A 115 -17.49 -15.27 -8.76
C LYS A 115 -16.34 -15.30 -7.75
N ASP A 116 -16.26 -16.39 -6.98
CA ASP A 116 -15.16 -16.65 -6.06
C ASP A 116 -14.95 -15.54 -5.01
N TRP A 117 -16.07 -15.00 -4.49
CA TRP A 117 -16.11 -13.99 -3.42
C TRP A 117 -15.18 -14.26 -2.24
N LYS A 118 -14.96 -15.54 -1.91
CA LYS A 118 -14.06 -15.94 -0.82
C LYS A 118 -12.63 -15.49 -1.08
N ASP A 119 -12.15 -15.59 -2.32
CA ASP A 119 -10.77 -15.27 -2.65
C ASP A 119 -10.54 -13.75 -2.56
N SER A 120 -11.49 -12.94 -3.07
CA SER A 120 -11.44 -11.47 -2.93
C SER A 120 -11.56 -11.00 -1.48
N ILE A 121 -12.41 -11.63 -0.67
CA ILE A 121 -12.54 -11.27 0.76
C ILE A 121 -11.29 -11.69 1.53
N ASN A 122 -10.75 -12.88 1.26
CA ASN A 122 -9.55 -13.36 1.93
C ASN A 122 -8.34 -12.50 1.60
N SER A 123 -8.17 -12.07 0.33
CA SER A 123 -7.05 -11.21 -0.04
C SER A 123 -7.07 -9.89 0.70
N VAL A 124 -8.24 -9.24 0.83
CA VAL A 124 -8.39 -8.01 1.65
C VAL A 124 -8.02 -8.26 3.11
N LYS A 125 -8.45 -9.38 3.69
CA LYS A 125 -8.15 -9.75 5.08
C LYS A 125 -6.68 -10.05 5.32
N ASP A 126 -6.02 -10.71 4.38
CA ASP A 126 -4.58 -10.99 4.45
C ASP A 126 -3.79 -9.67 4.40
N THR A 127 -4.19 -8.75 3.53
CA THR A 127 -3.63 -7.40 3.45
C THR A 127 -3.87 -6.57 4.71
N GLU A 128 -5.06 -6.66 5.31
CA GLU A 128 -5.35 -6.02 6.59
C GLU A 128 -4.49 -6.60 7.72
N ALA A 129 -4.35 -7.93 7.79
CA ALA A 129 -3.51 -8.60 8.77
C ALA A 129 -2.02 -8.21 8.62
N LEU A 130 -1.53 -8.09 7.38
CA LEU A 130 -0.20 -7.56 7.09
C LEU A 130 -0.04 -6.16 7.69
N LEU A 131 -1.00 -5.26 7.44
CA LEU A 131 -0.95 -3.89 7.95
C LEU A 131 -0.95 -3.83 9.49
N GLN A 132 -1.75 -4.66 10.15
CA GLN A 132 -1.75 -4.77 11.61
C GLN A 132 -0.42 -5.31 12.15
N SER A 133 0.23 -6.23 11.43
CA SER A 133 1.54 -6.76 11.85
C SER A 133 2.63 -5.69 11.86
N LEU A 134 2.58 -4.74 10.91
CA LEU A 134 3.55 -3.65 10.80
C LEU A 134 3.48 -2.67 11.98
N LYS A 135 2.31 -2.51 12.62
CA LYS A 135 2.13 -1.64 13.79
C LYS A 135 2.94 -2.05 15.00
N ASN A 136 3.27 -3.34 15.12
CA ASN A 136 4.09 -3.84 16.21
C ASN A 136 5.57 -3.49 16.04
N SER A 137 5.97 -2.98 14.88
CA SER A 137 7.34 -2.55 14.63
C SER A 137 7.65 -1.22 15.35
N PRO A 138 8.80 -1.10 16.04
CA PRO A 138 9.21 0.15 16.67
C PRO A 138 9.47 1.29 15.67
N TYR A 139 9.62 0.98 14.38
CA TYR A 139 9.89 1.95 13.32
C TYR A 139 8.64 2.44 12.58
N TYR A 140 7.44 2.01 13.01
CA TYR A 140 6.17 2.30 12.36
C TYR A 140 5.70 3.76 12.47
N ALA A 141 6.15 4.51 13.49
CA ALA A 141 5.60 5.83 13.83
C ALA A 141 5.57 6.85 12.68
N GLN A 142 6.55 6.80 11.78
CA GLN A 142 6.62 7.70 10.61
C GLN A 142 5.72 7.28 9.44
N PHE A 143 5.16 6.08 9.47
CA PHE A 143 4.29 5.54 8.44
C PHE A 143 2.81 5.59 8.83
N THR A 144 2.48 6.07 10.04
CA THR A 144 1.10 6.11 10.57
C THR A 144 0.15 6.87 9.66
N ASP A 145 0.56 8.03 9.12
CA ASP A 145 -0.31 8.81 8.23
C ASP A 145 -0.68 8.03 6.97
N LYS A 146 0.31 7.41 6.30
CA LYS A 146 0.07 6.61 5.10
C LYS A 146 -0.78 5.38 5.38
N THR A 147 -0.46 4.67 6.46
CA THR A 147 -1.12 3.40 6.81
C THR A 147 -2.53 3.61 7.35
N SER A 148 -2.81 4.72 8.04
CA SER A 148 -4.17 5.05 8.52
C SER A 148 -5.18 5.18 7.38
N VAL A 149 -4.79 5.80 6.27
CA VAL A 149 -5.64 5.92 5.07
C VAL A 149 -5.95 4.54 4.49
N TRP A 150 -4.96 3.66 4.45
CA TRP A 150 -5.13 2.29 3.99
C TRP A 150 -6.00 1.46 4.94
N GLU A 151 -5.88 1.64 6.24
CA GLU A 151 -6.75 0.96 7.22
C GLU A 151 -8.21 1.30 7.02
N THR A 152 -8.54 2.59 6.89
CA THR A 152 -9.93 3.00 6.63
C THR A 152 -10.43 2.40 5.33
N ARG A 153 -9.64 2.49 4.25
CA ARG A 153 -10.02 1.94 2.93
C ARG A 153 -10.23 0.43 2.96
N LEU A 154 -9.37 -0.32 3.64
CA LEU A 154 -9.47 -1.79 3.74
C LEU A 154 -10.67 -2.20 4.59
N ALA A 155 -10.93 -1.50 5.70
CA ALA A 155 -12.09 -1.75 6.55
C ALA A 155 -13.41 -1.48 5.80
N ASP A 156 -13.50 -0.36 5.08
CA ASP A 156 -14.65 -0.04 4.24
C ASP A 156 -14.84 -1.11 3.14
N LEU A 157 -13.74 -1.51 2.49
CA LEU A 157 -13.77 -2.52 1.43
C LEU A 157 -14.24 -3.89 1.93
N ASP A 158 -13.75 -4.38 3.08
CA ASP A 158 -14.21 -5.65 3.66
C ASP A 158 -15.72 -5.62 3.92
N GLN A 159 -16.23 -4.51 4.47
CA GLN A 159 -17.66 -4.36 4.72
C GLN A 159 -18.48 -4.31 3.42
N TYR A 160 -18.05 -3.51 2.44
CA TYR A 160 -18.75 -3.39 1.15
C TYR A 160 -18.75 -4.71 0.36
N LEU A 161 -17.65 -5.48 0.41
CA LEU A 161 -17.57 -6.80 -0.22
C LEU A 161 -18.57 -7.80 0.38
N GLN A 162 -18.70 -7.79 1.72
CA GLN A 162 -19.66 -8.67 2.40
C GLN A 162 -21.11 -8.32 2.02
N TRP A 163 -21.47 -7.04 2.02
CA TRP A 163 -22.79 -6.60 1.59
C TRP A 163 -23.06 -6.91 0.12
N MET A 164 -22.10 -6.65 -0.77
CA MET A 164 -22.28 -6.94 -2.20
C MET A 164 -22.48 -8.45 -2.44
N ASN A 165 -21.74 -9.32 -1.74
CA ASN A 165 -21.92 -10.76 -1.81
C ASN A 165 -23.32 -11.19 -1.35
N GLU A 166 -23.80 -10.68 -0.21
CA GLU A 166 -25.15 -10.97 0.27
C GLU A 166 -26.25 -10.50 -0.70
N ILE A 167 -26.10 -9.28 -1.22
CA ILE A 167 -27.04 -8.70 -2.20
C ILE A 167 -27.06 -9.56 -3.46
N GLN A 168 -25.89 -9.92 -4.01
CA GLN A 168 -25.80 -10.76 -5.21
C GLN A 168 -26.46 -12.13 -4.99
N ARG A 169 -26.25 -12.77 -3.82
CA ARG A 169 -26.89 -14.06 -3.50
C ARG A 169 -28.42 -13.95 -3.43
N LYS A 170 -28.94 -12.91 -2.79
CA LYS A 170 -30.39 -12.65 -2.73
C LYS A 170 -30.94 -12.33 -4.12
N TRP A 171 -30.24 -11.51 -4.90
CA TRP A 171 -30.64 -11.13 -6.27
C TRP A 171 -30.72 -12.35 -7.20
N ILE A 172 -29.70 -13.22 -7.22
CA ILE A 172 -29.69 -14.47 -8.02
C ILE A 172 -30.88 -15.38 -7.66
N TYR A 173 -31.30 -15.39 -6.40
CA TYR A 173 -32.45 -16.20 -5.95
C TYR A 173 -33.79 -15.57 -6.33
N LEU A 174 -33.91 -14.25 -6.22
CA LEU A 174 -35.16 -13.51 -6.45
C LEU A 174 -35.45 -13.28 -7.95
N GLU A 175 -34.41 -13.09 -8.77
CA GLU A 175 -34.57 -12.79 -10.21
C GLU A 175 -35.44 -13.84 -10.94
N PRO A 176 -35.23 -15.16 -10.79
CA PRO A 176 -36.06 -16.14 -11.49
C PRO A 176 -37.50 -16.21 -10.98
N ILE A 177 -37.72 -15.85 -9.70
CA ILE A 177 -39.05 -15.89 -9.05
C ILE A 177 -39.91 -14.75 -9.59
N PHE A 178 -39.38 -13.54 -9.62
CA PHE A 178 -40.06 -12.36 -10.16
C PHE A 178 -40.14 -12.39 -11.70
N GLY A 179 -39.12 -12.93 -12.38
CA GLY A 179 -39.12 -13.11 -13.83
C GLY A 179 -40.25 -14.01 -14.35
N ARG A 180 -40.78 -14.91 -13.50
CA ARG A 180 -41.94 -15.76 -13.82
C ARG A 180 -43.30 -15.13 -13.47
N GLY A 181 -43.32 -13.87 -13.03
CA GLY A 181 -44.55 -13.16 -12.68
C GLY A 181 -45.11 -13.49 -11.29
N SER A 182 -44.29 -14.04 -10.38
CA SER A 182 -44.69 -14.25 -8.99
C SER A 182 -44.71 -12.91 -8.24
N LEU A 183 -45.74 -12.65 -7.42
CA LEU A 183 -45.90 -11.45 -6.57
C LEU A 183 -45.94 -10.11 -7.35
N PRO A 184 -47.03 -9.83 -8.09
CA PRO A 184 -47.18 -8.60 -8.88
C PRO A 184 -47.21 -7.31 -8.05
N SER A 185 -47.55 -7.37 -6.77
CA SER A 185 -47.51 -6.22 -5.83
C SER A 185 -46.09 -5.73 -5.54
N GLU A 186 -45.10 -6.64 -5.50
CA GLU A 186 -43.70 -6.34 -5.18
C GLU A 186 -42.81 -6.25 -6.43
N ALA A 187 -43.32 -6.68 -7.60
CA ALA A 187 -42.57 -6.72 -8.85
C ALA A 187 -42.00 -5.35 -9.27
N SER A 188 -42.75 -4.26 -9.06
CA SER A 188 -42.29 -2.89 -9.37
C SER A 188 -41.10 -2.47 -8.51
N ARG A 189 -41.10 -2.85 -7.23
CA ARG A 189 -39.99 -2.58 -6.30
C ARG A 189 -38.75 -3.38 -6.68
N PHE A 190 -38.92 -4.67 -6.99
CA PHE A 190 -37.80 -5.51 -7.41
C PHE A 190 -37.19 -5.03 -8.73
N SER A 191 -38.00 -4.60 -9.70
CA SER A 191 -37.51 -4.08 -10.97
C SER A 191 -36.60 -2.85 -10.81
N ARG A 192 -36.84 -2.00 -9.81
CA ARG A 192 -35.96 -0.85 -9.51
C ARG A 192 -34.62 -1.32 -8.95
N VAL A 193 -34.65 -2.21 -7.97
CA VAL A 193 -33.45 -2.80 -7.36
C VAL A 193 -32.62 -3.57 -8.39
N ASP A 194 -33.26 -4.32 -9.30
CA ASP A 194 -32.60 -5.02 -10.40
C ASP A 194 -31.84 -4.06 -11.31
N ALA A 195 -32.49 -2.97 -11.75
CA ALA A 195 -31.86 -1.99 -12.63
C ALA A 195 -30.66 -1.29 -11.96
N GLU A 196 -30.79 -0.94 -10.69
CA GLU A 196 -29.71 -0.34 -9.91
C GLU A 196 -28.54 -1.33 -9.71
N PHE A 197 -28.83 -2.57 -9.31
CA PHE A 197 -27.80 -3.59 -9.09
C PHE A 197 -27.04 -3.94 -10.37
N ARG A 198 -27.74 -4.01 -11.52
CA ARG A 198 -27.10 -4.22 -12.82
C ARG A 198 -26.19 -3.06 -13.20
N THR A 199 -26.58 -1.82 -12.89
CA THR A 199 -25.72 -0.64 -13.07
C THR A 199 -24.44 -0.76 -12.25
N ILE A 200 -24.53 -1.22 -10.99
CA ILE A 200 -23.36 -1.50 -10.14
C ILE A 200 -22.46 -2.57 -10.76
N LEU A 201 -23.03 -3.72 -11.16
CA LEU A 201 -22.26 -4.80 -11.78
C LEU A 201 -21.57 -4.37 -13.08
N HIS A 202 -22.22 -3.52 -13.89
CA HIS A 202 -21.59 -2.93 -15.07
C HIS A 202 -20.41 -2.00 -14.71
N GLY A 203 -20.57 -1.19 -13.66
CA GLY A 203 -19.49 -0.35 -13.13
C GLY A 203 -18.29 -1.18 -12.66
N VAL A 204 -18.54 -2.23 -11.86
CA VAL A 204 -17.50 -3.16 -11.41
C VAL A 204 -16.83 -3.88 -12.59
N SER A 205 -17.58 -4.26 -13.61
CA SER A 205 -16.99 -4.90 -14.79
C SER A 205 -16.13 -3.97 -15.66
N SER A 206 -16.28 -2.66 -15.49
CA SER A 206 -15.54 -1.64 -16.24
C SER A 206 -14.37 -1.06 -15.43
N CYS A 207 -14.42 -1.16 -14.09
CA CYS A 207 -13.38 -0.71 -13.17
C CYS A 207 -12.52 -1.91 -12.78
N PHE A 208 -11.31 -1.98 -13.34
CA PHE A 208 -10.40 -3.10 -13.11
C PHE A 208 -9.85 -3.15 -11.68
N ALA A 209 -9.69 -2.01 -11.00
CA ALA A 209 -9.09 -1.98 -9.66
C ALA A 209 -10.14 -1.98 -8.54
N LEU A 210 -10.13 -3.04 -7.72
CA LEU A 210 -10.95 -3.24 -6.51
C LEU A 210 -10.97 -2.02 -5.58
N CYS A 211 -9.84 -1.31 -5.45
CA CYS A 211 -9.69 -0.14 -4.57
C CYS A 211 -10.18 1.19 -5.18
N PHE A 212 -10.56 1.23 -6.46
CA PHE A 212 -11.00 2.46 -7.13
C PHE A 212 -12.51 2.55 -7.34
N ILE A 213 -13.31 1.61 -6.82
CA ILE A 213 -14.75 1.75 -6.79
C ILE A 213 -15.05 2.98 -5.92
N PRO A 214 -15.51 4.11 -6.50
CA PRO A 214 -15.57 5.36 -5.77
C PRO A 214 -16.53 5.22 -4.59
N TYR A 215 -16.16 5.79 -3.45
CA TYR A 215 -17.02 5.99 -2.26
C TYR A 215 -18.44 6.49 -2.61
N GLY A 216 -18.63 7.18 -3.74
CA GLY A 216 -19.92 7.64 -4.23
C GLY A 216 -20.86 6.54 -4.78
N PHE A 217 -20.35 5.35 -5.16
CA PHE A 217 -21.17 4.28 -5.74
C PHE A 217 -21.81 3.39 -4.67
N PHE A 218 -21.13 3.16 -3.54
CA PHE A 218 -21.66 2.40 -2.40
C PHE A 218 -22.37 3.28 -1.36
N GLY A 219 -21.91 4.52 -1.14
CA GLY A 219 -22.53 5.44 -0.18
C GLY A 219 -23.98 5.81 -0.52
N TYR A 220 -24.33 5.88 -1.82
CA TYR A 220 -25.69 6.16 -2.26
C TYR A 220 -26.69 5.02 -1.99
N PHE A 221 -26.22 3.81 -1.71
CA PHE A 221 -27.04 2.60 -1.54
C PHE A 221 -27.35 2.29 -0.06
N ILE A 222 -26.65 2.94 0.87
CA ILE A 222 -26.79 2.69 2.32
C ILE A 222 -27.60 3.80 3.00
N GLU A 223 -27.69 4.99 2.39
CA GLU A 223 -28.50 6.10 2.89
C GLU A 223 -29.92 6.19 2.28
N GLN A 224 -30.39 5.18 1.54
CA GLN A 224 -31.78 5.06 1.07
C GLN A 224 -32.43 3.74 1.50
#